data_AF-A0A0P0Y212-F1
#
_entry.id   AF-A0A0P0Y212-F1
#
_cell.length_a   1.000
_cell.length_b   1.000
_cell.length_c   1.000
_cell.angle_alpha   90.00
_cell.angle_beta   90.00
_cell.angle_gamma   90.00
#
_symmetry.space_group_name_H-M   'P 1'
#
loop_
_entity.id
_entity.type
_entity.pdbx_description
1 polymer ?
#
loop_
_entity_poly.entity_id
_entity_poly.type
_entity_poly.pdbx_seq_one_letter_code
_entity_poly.pdbx_strand_id
1 'polypeptide(L)'
;YHANRFLMGSGNERGSIALSFRSTNLHKQLFGSSNDCSIKAVVFQVVPWYVKVYYHSLQIFIDGNSKAISEVVEKIHVTPSEDKHLPGTLEMLLRLPCSMESATLSLDFDKGFLHIDEYPPDANQGFDIPSALVTFPEFNSSRSYPEGDTLFVSPLLQTFKEDGVVKSYTEVLLVPLTTPDFSMPYNVITFTCTVLALYFGSLLNALRRRIGEEERELKKAAAKRGLIPLLIAKLRGKKVDPPPQGSSPTSLLSTKLLLKVVFVAVVAVSLHYLSNS
;
A
#
# COMPACT_ATOMS: atom_id res chain seq x y z
N TYR A 1 5.66 -5.46 37.13
CA TYR A 1 5.95 -4.20 36.42
C TYR A 1 4.85 -3.93 35.41
N HIS A 2 4.53 -2.65 35.18
CA HIS A 2 3.71 -2.22 34.05
C HIS A 2 4.65 -1.84 32.90
N ALA A 3 4.54 -2.50 31.75
CA ALA A 3 5.33 -2.18 30.57
C ALA A 3 4.49 -1.35 29.61
N ASN A 4 4.98 -0.17 29.22
CA ASN A 4 4.35 0.67 28.22
C ASN A 4 5.33 0.98 27.08
N ARG A 5 4.84 1.02 25.85
CA ARG A 5 5.62 1.30 24.65
C ARG A 5 5.03 2.50 23.93
N PHE A 6 5.86 3.46 23.55
CA PHE A 6 5.43 4.66 22.87
C PHE A 6 6.44 5.11 21.82
N LEU A 7 5.97 5.95 20.89
CA LEU A 7 6.80 6.54 19.85
C LEU A 7 7.37 7.89 20.31
N MET A 8 8.63 8.13 19.99
CA MET A 8 9.33 9.39 20.23
C MET A 8 9.87 9.96 18.91
N GLY A 9 10.16 11.27 18.93
CA GLY A 9 10.72 11.99 17.79
C GLY A 9 9.68 12.79 17.01
N SER A 10 10.18 13.70 16.19
CA SER A 10 9.39 14.58 15.33
C SER A 10 9.89 14.53 13.90
N GLY A 11 8.98 14.54 12.94
CA GLY A 11 9.31 14.56 11.51
C GLY A 11 8.97 13.26 10.79
N ASN A 12 9.26 13.24 9.49
CA ASN A 12 8.85 12.17 8.58
C ASN A 12 9.99 11.23 8.16
N GLU A 13 11.23 11.51 8.58
CA GLU A 13 12.39 10.66 8.26
C GLU A 13 12.76 9.75 9.44
N ARG A 14 12.99 10.33 10.62
CA ARG A 14 13.47 9.62 11.81
C ARG A 14 12.41 9.53 12.90
N GLY A 15 12.49 8.47 13.69
CA GLY A 15 11.73 8.29 14.92
C GLY A 15 12.53 7.48 15.93
N SER A 16 11.96 7.32 17.12
CA SER A 16 12.54 6.46 18.15
C SER A 16 11.42 5.67 18.83
N ILE A 17 11.69 4.41 19.16
CA ILE A 17 10.78 3.54 19.89
C ILE A 17 11.27 3.50 21.33
N ALA A 18 10.41 3.91 22.25
CA ALA A 18 10.68 3.83 23.67
C ALA A 18 9.83 2.74 24.33
N LEU A 19 10.47 1.96 25.19
CA LEU A 19 9.86 0.96 26.06
C LEU A 19 10.12 1.35 27.51
N SER A 20 9.07 1.60 28.25
CA SER A 20 9.13 1.97 29.67
C SER A 20 8.58 0.86 30.56
N PHE A 21 9.29 0.59 31.63
CA PHE A 21 8.90 -0.30 32.71
C PHE A 21 8.66 0.54 33.95
N ARG A 22 7.46 0.46 34.51
CA ARG A 22 7.12 1.11 35.77
C ARG A 22 6.91 0.07 36.86
N SER A 23 7.55 0.26 37.99
CA SER A 23 7.34 -0.55 39.19
C SER A 23 5.95 -0.28 39.75
N THR A 24 5.22 -1.34 40.06
CA THR A 24 3.89 -1.24 40.70
C THR A 24 3.99 -1.23 42.24
N ASN A 25 5.19 -1.05 42.79
CA ASN A 25 5.49 -1.11 44.24
C ASN A 25 5.10 -2.42 44.96
N LEU A 26 4.56 -3.42 44.26
CA LEU A 26 4.21 -4.74 44.80
C LEU A 26 5.44 -5.52 45.28
N HIS A 27 6.65 -5.18 44.80
CA HIS A 27 7.89 -5.85 45.21
C HIS A 27 8.17 -5.70 46.71
N LYS A 28 7.74 -4.59 47.34
CA LYS A 28 7.91 -4.36 48.79
C LYS A 28 7.22 -5.42 49.65
N GLN A 29 6.26 -6.16 49.09
CA GLN A 29 5.57 -7.26 49.77
C GLN A 29 6.16 -8.65 49.46
N LEU A 30 6.74 -8.85 48.28
CA LEU A 30 7.21 -10.17 47.80
C LEU A 30 8.67 -10.45 48.16
N PHE A 31 9.54 -9.45 48.05
CA PHE A 31 10.96 -9.57 48.34
C PHE A 31 11.24 -8.82 49.64
N GLY A 32 11.50 -9.55 50.72
CA GLY A 32 12.12 -8.96 51.92
C GLY A 32 13.38 -8.20 51.49
N SER A 33 13.64 -7.05 52.12
CA SER A 33 14.69 -6.09 51.72
C SER A 33 16.10 -6.73 51.65
N SER A 34 16.39 -7.43 50.56
CA SER A 34 17.75 -7.80 50.18
C SER A 34 18.25 -6.71 49.24
N ASN A 35 19.39 -6.11 49.59
CA ASN A 35 19.98 -5.02 48.81
C ASN A 35 20.44 -5.45 47.40
N ASP A 36 20.49 -6.76 47.11
CA ASP A 36 20.95 -7.34 45.85
C ASP A 36 19.83 -8.08 45.08
N CYS A 37 18.59 -7.61 45.22
CA CYS A 37 17.45 -8.15 44.48
C CYS A 37 17.48 -7.63 43.02
N SER A 38 17.49 -8.56 42.07
CA SER A 38 17.31 -8.28 40.65
C SER A 38 16.25 -9.20 40.06
N ILE A 39 15.52 -8.70 39.05
CA ILE A 39 14.46 -9.40 38.35
C ILE A 39 14.85 -9.51 36.88
N LYS A 40 14.72 -10.71 36.32
CA LYS A 40 14.92 -10.94 34.90
C LYS A 40 13.66 -10.66 34.10
N ALA A 41 13.81 -9.93 33.00
CA ALA A 41 12.75 -9.67 32.03
C ALA A 41 13.27 -9.91 30.62
N VAL A 42 12.57 -10.74 29.85
CA VAL A 42 12.86 -10.96 28.43
C VAL A 42 11.92 -10.10 27.62
N VAL A 43 12.46 -9.21 26.80
CA VAL A 43 11.71 -8.38 25.87
C VAL A 43 11.88 -8.94 24.48
N PHE A 44 10.76 -9.26 23.84
CA PHE A 44 10.68 -9.68 22.45
C PHE A 44 9.86 -8.67 21.67
N GLN A 45 10.43 -8.14 20.60
CA GLN A 45 9.80 -7.13 19.75
C GLN A 45 9.94 -7.50 18.29
N VAL A 46 8.84 -7.39 17.54
CA VAL A 46 8.81 -7.55 16.09
C VAL A 46 8.60 -6.17 15.47
N VAL A 47 9.41 -5.85 14.46
CA VAL A 47 9.37 -4.58 13.76
C VAL A 47 9.29 -4.83 12.25
N PRO A 48 8.25 -4.34 11.57
CA PRO A 48 8.12 -4.49 10.12
C PRO A 48 9.29 -3.87 9.35
N TRP A 49 9.55 -4.37 8.13
CA TRP A 49 10.69 -3.97 7.30
C TRP A 49 10.70 -2.47 6.92
N TYR A 50 9.54 -1.83 6.87
CA TYR A 50 9.44 -0.39 6.62
C TYR A 50 9.87 0.48 7.82
N VAL A 51 10.28 -0.12 8.94
CA VAL A 51 10.81 0.57 10.12
C VAL A 51 12.24 0.09 10.33
N LYS A 52 13.21 0.89 9.89
CA LYS A 52 14.62 0.53 9.88
C LYS A 52 15.26 0.87 11.22
N VAL A 53 15.25 -0.08 12.15
CA VAL A 53 15.75 0.13 13.52
C VAL A 53 17.28 0.09 13.58
N TYR A 54 17.86 1.08 14.24
CA TYR A 54 19.28 1.13 14.57
C TYR A 54 19.55 0.45 15.91
N TYR A 55 19.78 -0.86 15.90
CA TYR A 55 20.01 -1.63 17.14
C TYR A 55 21.20 -1.14 17.98
N HIS A 56 22.19 -0.52 17.36
CA HIS A 56 23.36 0.06 18.04
C HIS A 56 23.04 1.37 18.80
N SER A 57 21.88 1.97 18.56
CA SER A 57 21.43 3.21 19.22
C SER A 57 20.73 2.97 20.56
N LEU A 58 20.70 1.72 21.05
CA LEU A 58 20.03 1.36 22.29
C LEU A 58 20.56 2.20 23.47
N GLN A 59 19.69 2.99 24.07
CA GLN A 59 19.99 3.71 25.31
C GLN A 59 19.06 3.23 26.41
N ILE A 60 19.60 3.11 27.63
CA ILE A 60 18.87 2.62 28.79
C ILE A 60 18.99 3.64 29.90
N PHE A 61 17.85 4.04 30.44
CA PHE A 61 17.73 4.96 31.56
C PHE A 61 17.00 4.26 32.71
N ILE A 62 17.58 4.25 33.90
CA ILE A 62 16.94 3.76 35.13
C ILE A 62 16.79 4.95 36.08
N ASP A 63 15.56 5.23 36.47
CA ASP A 63 15.20 6.36 37.35
C ASP A 63 15.79 7.70 36.88
N GLY A 64 15.80 7.91 35.56
CA GLY A 64 16.35 9.11 34.90
C GLY A 64 17.87 9.09 34.67
N ASN A 65 18.60 8.14 35.23
CA ASN A 65 20.04 8.01 35.05
C ASN A 65 20.36 7.07 33.89
N SER A 66 21.21 7.53 32.97
CA SER A 66 21.73 6.67 31.90
C SER A 66 22.59 5.56 32.49
N LYS A 67 22.37 4.33 32.01
CA LYS A 67 23.07 3.13 32.44
C LYS A 67 23.78 2.48 31.28
N ALA A 68 24.93 1.87 31.57
CA ALA A 68 25.67 1.11 30.57
C ALA A 68 24.86 -0.12 30.15
N ILE A 69 24.86 -0.42 28.86
CA ILE A 69 24.13 -1.56 28.28
C ILE A 69 24.55 -2.87 28.97
N SER A 70 25.85 -3.06 29.22
CA SER A 70 26.41 -4.26 29.86
C SER A 70 25.97 -4.47 31.32
N GLU A 71 25.52 -3.43 32.01
CA GLU A 71 25.02 -3.55 33.39
C GLU A 71 23.59 -4.11 33.44
N VAL A 72 22.79 -3.82 32.41
CA VAL A 72 21.34 -4.11 32.39
C VAL A 72 21.01 -5.25 31.43
N VAL A 73 21.65 -5.32 30.27
CA VAL A 73 21.38 -6.32 29.22
C VAL A 73 22.37 -7.48 29.38
N GLU A 74 21.87 -8.65 29.75
CA GLU A 74 22.69 -9.87 29.85
C GLU A 74 22.94 -10.49 28.47
N LYS A 75 21.93 -10.49 27.62
CA LYS A 75 21.98 -11.10 26.29
C LYS A 75 21.06 -10.36 25.34
N ILE A 76 21.51 -10.21 24.10
CA ILE A 76 20.74 -9.63 23.02
C ILE A 76 20.85 -10.53 21.79
N HIS A 77 19.73 -10.79 21.14
CA HIS A 77 19.63 -11.47 19.86
C HIS A 77 18.83 -10.60 18.90
N VAL A 78 19.40 -10.35 17.73
CA VAL A 78 18.84 -9.46 16.73
C VAL A 78 18.80 -10.19 15.40
N THR A 79 17.64 -10.17 14.76
CA THR A 79 17.48 -10.53 13.36
C THR A 79 17.05 -9.25 12.63
N PRO A 80 17.91 -8.65 11.81
CA PRO A 80 17.54 -7.44 11.08
C PRO A 80 16.41 -7.73 10.08
N SER A 81 15.63 -6.71 9.75
CA SER A 81 14.59 -6.81 8.72
C SER A 81 15.21 -6.83 7.33
N GLU A 82 14.56 -7.53 6.40
CA GLU A 82 14.85 -7.48 4.97
C GLU A 82 13.73 -6.73 4.25
N ASP A 83 14.09 -5.72 3.46
CA ASP A 83 13.14 -4.87 2.73
C ASP A 83 12.16 -5.74 1.92
N LYS A 84 10.86 -5.59 2.19
CA LYS A 84 9.74 -6.31 1.55
C LYS A 84 9.67 -7.83 1.77
N HIS A 85 10.57 -8.41 2.56
CA HIS A 85 10.63 -9.87 2.75
C HIS A 85 10.39 -10.31 4.19
N LEU A 86 11.18 -9.82 5.15
CA LEU A 86 11.15 -10.29 6.53
C LEU A 86 11.08 -9.14 7.53
N PRO A 87 10.24 -9.25 8.57
CA PRO A 87 10.29 -8.31 9.69
C PRO A 87 11.58 -8.52 10.50
N GLY A 88 12.04 -7.45 11.14
CA GLY A 88 13.12 -7.52 12.10
C GLY A 88 12.61 -7.99 13.46
N THR A 89 13.42 -8.76 14.17
CA THR A 89 13.12 -9.22 15.53
C THR A 89 14.23 -8.86 16.49
N LEU A 90 13.86 -8.38 17.66
CA LEU A 90 14.75 -8.04 18.74
C LEU A 90 14.33 -8.80 19.98
N GLU A 91 15.24 -9.60 20.51
CA GLU A 91 15.08 -10.31 21.78
C GLU A 91 16.21 -9.88 22.73
N MET A 92 15.86 -9.41 23.91
CA MET A 92 16.83 -9.00 24.92
C MET A 92 16.45 -9.51 26.31
N LEU A 93 17.44 -10.04 27.02
CA LEU A 93 17.34 -10.42 28.42
C LEU A 93 17.87 -9.28 29.27
N LEU A 94 16.98 -8.68 30.05
CA LEU A 94 17.24 -7.56 30.95
C LEU A 94 17.33 -8.06 32.39
N ARG A 95 18.33 -7.58 33.14
CA ARG A 95 18.44 -7.70 34.59
C ARG A 95 18.12 -6.34 35.20
N LEU A 96 16.93 -6.25 35.79
CA LEU A 96 16.40 -5.00 36.34
C LEU A 96 16.50 -5.04 37.88
N PRO A 97 17.04 -4.02 38.54
CA PRO A 97 17.12 -4.01 40.00
C PRO A 97 15.74 -3.83 40.63
N CYS A 98 15.44 -4.55 41.72
CA CYS A 98 14.12 -4.48 42.37
C CYS A 98 13.82 -3.11 42.99
N SER A 99 14.85 -2.32 43.31
CA SER A 99 14.73 -0.98 43.87
C SER A 99 14.29 0.08 42.86
N MET A 100 14.29 -0.22 41.56
CA MET A 100 13.93 0.77 40.54
C MET A 100 12.46 1.16 40.60
N GLU A 101 12.17 2.43 40.33
CA GLU A 101 10.81 2.92 40.12
C GLU A 101 10.43 2.85 38.65
N SER A 102 11.37 3.22 37.77
CA SER A 102 11.17 3.27 36.32
C SER A 102 12.43 2.92 35.54
N ALA A 103 12.27 2.21 34.42
CA ALA A 103 13.32 1.99 33.45
C ALA A 103 12.81 2.26 32.04
N THR A 104 13.57 2.98 31.23
CA THR A 104 13.20 3.35 29.86
C THR A 104 14.31 2.91 28.91
N LEU A 105 13.94 2.18 27.87
CA LEU A 105 14.83 1.77 26.79
C LEU A 105 14.40 2.52 25.54
N SER A 106 15.34 3.10 24.81
CA SER A 106 15.06 3.82 23.56
C SER A 106 15.90 3.27 22.41
N LEU A 107 15.29 3.16 21.23
CA LEU A 107 15.90 2.69 19.99
C LEU A 107 15.49 3.62 18.85
N ASP A 108 16.47 4.20 18.18
CA ASP A 108 16.21 5.06 17.03
C ASP A 108 15.95 4.21 15.77
N PHE A 109 15.14 4.76 14.87
CA PHE A 109 14.82 4.12 13.60
C PHE A 109 14.54 5.15 12.52
N ASP A 110 14.69 4.73 11.26
CA ASP A 110 14.28 5.49 10.10
C ASP A 110 13.01 4.91 9.47
N LYS A 111 12.15 5.81 8.98
CA LYS A 111 10.92 5.49 8.27
C LYS A 111 11.27 5.11 6.83
N GLY A 112 10.84 3.93 6.41
CA GLY A 112 11.01 3.46 5.05
C GLY A 112 10.13 4.21 4.05
N PHE A 113 10.62 4.34 2.82
CA PHE A 113 9.80 4.79 1.69
C PHE A 113 9.12 3.59 1.06
N LEU A 114 7.79 3.62 1.02
CA LEU A 114 6.98 2.61 0.35
C LEU A 114 6.58 3.06 -1.05
N HIS A 115 6.33 2.09 -1.91
CA HIS A 115 5.70 2.36 -3.21
C HIS A 115 4.20 2.63 -3.05
N ILE A 116 3.61 3.28 -4.05
CA ILE A 116 2.20 3.70 -4.06
C ILE A 116 1.22 2.53 -3.86
N ASP A 117 1.59 1.34 -4.34
CA ASP A 117 0.83 0.09 -4.29
C ASP A 117 0.99 -0.67 -2.97
N GLU A 118 1.95 -0.30 -2.13
CA GLU A 118 2.21 -0.92 -0.83
C GLU A 118 1.46 -0.24 0.32
N TYR A 119 0.87 0.94 0.08
CA TYR A 119 0.08 1.65 1.08
C TYR A 119 -1.30 1.00 1.29
N PRO A 120 -1.78 0.90 2.54
CA PRO A 120 -3.17 0.57 2.78
C PRO A 120 -4.10 1.69 2.25
N PRO A 121 -5.40 1.42 2.03
CA PRO A 121 -6.37 2.39 1.52
C PRO A 121 -6.44 3.72 2.31
N ASP A 122 -6.07 3.70 3.59
CA ASP A 122 -5.94 4.89 4.44
C ASP A 122 -4.49 5.07 4.90
N ALA A 123 -3.66 5.62 4.00
CA ALA A 123 -2.25 5.87 4.28
C ALA A 123 -2.01 6.92 5.39
N ASN A 124 -2.97 7.81 5.63
CA ASN A 124 -2.85 8.92 6.59
C ASN A 124 -3.03 8.46 8.05
N GLN A 125 -3.65 7.31 8.27
CA GLN A 125 -3.74 6.69 9.60
C GLN A 125 -2.35 6.37 10.16
N GLY A 126 -1.41 5.99 9.29
CA GLY A 126 -0.11 5.45 9.69
C GLY A 126 -0.11 3.91 9.71
N PHE A 127 1.02 3.34 10.07
CA PHE A 127 1.25 1.90 10.03
C PHE A 127 1.37 1.33 11.43
N ASP A 128 0.65 0.24 11.67
CA ASP A 128 0.71 -0.48 12.93
C ASP A 128 2.02 -1.26 13.06
N ILE A 129 2.64 -1.18 14.23
CA ILE A 129 3.73 -2.05 14.66
C ILE A 129 3.20 -2.92 15.81
N PRO A 130 3.28 -4.25 15.69
CA PRO A 130 2.76 -5.16 16.71
C PRO A 130 3.38 -4.88 18.08
N SER A 131 2.62 -5.18 19.14
CA SER A 131 3.03 -5.07 20.53
C SER A 131 4.35 -5.81 20.82
N ALA A 132 5.14 -5.26 21.74
CA ALA A 132 6.26 -6.01 22.32
C ALA A 132 5.72 -6.98 23.39
N LEU A 133 6.35 -8.14 23.49
CA LEU A 133 6.11 -9.15 24.51
C LEU A 133 7.18 -9.03 25.58
N VAL A 134 6.75 -8.88 26.82
CA VAL A 134 7.61 -8.90 28.00
C VAL A 134 7.30 -10.15 28.80
N THR A 135 8.31 -11.00 29.01
CA THR A 135 8.19 -12.25 29.74
C THR A 135 9.06 -12.21 30.98
N PHE A 136 8.55 -12.69 32.12
CA PHE A 136 9.29 -12.72 33.38
C PHE A 136 9.59 -14.17 33.79
N PRO A 137 10.73 -14.76 33.37
CA PRO A 137 11.04 -16.18 33.53
C PRO A 137 11.08 -16.68 34.98
N GLU A 138 11.29 -15.79 35.95
CA GLU A 138 11.36 -16.12 37.38
C GLU A 138 9.97 -16.20 38.03
N PHE A 139 8.90 -15.83 37.31
CA PHE A 139 7.54 -15.79 37.84
C PHE A 139 6.62 -16.69 37.03
N ASN A 140 6.03 -17.67 37.71
CA ASN A 140 5.02 -18.55 37.14
C ASN A 140 3.63 -18.05 37.53
N SER A 141 2.69 -18.22 36.62
CA SER A 141 1.27 -17.97 36.80
C SER A 141 0.52 -19.25 36.43
N SER A 142 -0.27 -19.73 37.38
CA SER A 142 -1.24 -20.80 37.17
C SER A 142 -2.60 -20.35 37.68
N ARG A 143 -3.66 -20.79 37.01
CA ARG A 143 -5.04 -20.49 37.41
C ARG A 143 -5.60 -21.69 38.18
N SER A 144 -5.96 -21.45 39.44
CA SER A 144 -6.74 -22.39 40.25
C SER A 144 -8.22 -22.12 40.05
N TYR A 145 -9.00 -23.17 39.78
CA TYR A 145 -10.46 -23.12 39.70
C TYR A 145 -11.05 -23.82 40.92
N PRO A 146 -12.12 -23.29 41.55
CA PRO A 146 -12.77 -23.98 42.66
C PRO A 146 -13.31 -25.34 42.19
N GLU A 147 -13.01 -26.40 42.93
CA GLU A 147 -13.30 -27.81 42.60
C GLU A 147 -14.80 -28.19 42.60
N GLY A 148 -15.71 -27.22 42.54
CA GLY A 148 -17.16 -27.43 42.75
C GLY A 148 -17.99 -27.68 41.49
N ASP A 149 -17.53 -27.29 40.31
CA ASP A 149 -18.34 -27.38 39.08
C ASP A 149 -17.78 -28.44 38.12
N THR A 150 -18.48 -29.56 38.04
CA THR A 150 -18.25 -30.67 37.08
C THR A 150 -18.37 -30.24 35.60
N LEU A 151 -18.76 -28.98 35.34
CA LEU A 151 -18.85 -28.39 34.01
C LEU A 151 -17.50 -27.84 33.49
N PHE A 152 -16.46 -27.78 34.33
CA PHE A 152 -15.13 -27.26 33.95
C PHE A 152 -14.13 -28.35 33.50
N VAL A 153 -14.60 -29.43 32.86
CA VAL A 153 -13.71 -30.46 32.23
C VAL A 153 -13.36 -30.09 30.79
N SER A 154 -13.31 -28.79 30.45
CA SER A 154 -12.90 -28.39 29.11
C SER A 154 -11.37 -28.44 29.00
N PRO A 155 -10.80 -29.03 27.93
CA PRO A 155 -9.35 -29.13 27.76
C PRO A 155 -8.67 -27.74 27.71
N LEU A 156 -9.41 -26.70 27.33
CA LEU A 156 -8.96 -25.30 27.32
C LEU A 156 -8.72 -24.72 28.72
N LEU A 157 -9.43 -25.17 29.75
CA LEU A 157 -9.19 -24.68 31.12
C LEU A 157 -8.02 -25.42 31.78
N GLN A 158 -7.79 -26.67 31.37
CA GLN A 158 -6.64 -27.44 31.82
C GLN A 158 -5.32 -26.80 31.37
N THR A 159 -5.23 -26.26 30.15
CA THR A 159 -4.04 -25.54 29.67
C THR A 159 -3.75 -24.27 30.45
N PHE A 160 -4.77 -23.61 31.03
CA PHE A 160 -4.57 -22.45 31.93
C PHE A 160 -4.18 -22.84 33.37
N LYS A 161 -4.32 -24.12 33.74
CA LYS A 161 -3.87 -24.64 35.04
C LYS A 161 -2.38 -24.95 35.04
N GLU A 162 -1.79 -25.19 33.87
CA GLU A 162 -0.36 -25.40 33.71
C GLU A 162 0.44 -24.17 34.15
N ASP A 163 1.60 -24.38 34.77
CA ASP A 163 2.49 -23.30 35.20
C ASP A 163 3.07 -22.61 33.97
N GLY A 164 2.51 -21.45 33.62
CA GLY A 164 2.97 -20.61 32.54
C GLY A 164 3.83 -19.47 33.06
N VAL A 165 4.89 -19.12 32.32
CA VAL A 165 5.65 -17.91 32.63
C VAL A 165 4.77 -16.67 32.42
N VAL A 166 4.84 -15.72 33.36
CA VAL A 166 4.11 -14.44 33.28
C VAL A 166 4.52 -13.67 32.03
N LYS A 167 3.52 -13.29 31.23
CA LYS A 167 3.66 -12.53 29.99
C LYS A 167 2.83 -11.26 30.06
N SER A 168 3.40 -10.16 29.58
CA SER A 168 2.74 -8.87 29.43
C SER A 168 2.94 -8.38 27.99
N TYR A 169 1.87 -7.90 27.37
CA TYR A 169 1.92 -7.27 26.05
C TYR A 169 1.88 -5.76 26.21
N THR A 170 2.68 -5.04 25.44
CA THR A 170 2.66 -3.58 25.40
C THR A 170 1.60 -3.07 24.43
N GLU A 171 1.43 -1.76 24.39
CA GLU A 171 0.62 -1.09 23.36
C GLU A 171 1.21 -1.31 21.95
N VAL A 172 0.31 -1.32 20.95
CA VAL A 172 0.64 -1.30 19.51
C VAL A 172 1.07 0.12 19.16
N LEU A 173 2.10 0.27 18.33
CA LEU A 173 2.53 1.60 17.89
C LEU A 173 1.94 1.95 16.53
N LEU A 174 1.55 3.20 16.37
CA LEU A 174 1.13 3.77 15.10
C LEU A 174 2.23 4.68 14.57
N VAL A 175 2.90 4.29 13.48
CA VAL A 175 3.98 5.07 12.89
C VAL A 175 3.51 5.77 11.62
N PRO A 176 3.51 7.11 11.58
CA PRO A 176 3.20 7.85 10.36
C PRO A 176 4.40 7.77 9.41
N LEU A 177 4.22 7.13 8.26
CA LEU A 177 5.21 7.07 7.18
C LEU A 177 5.02 8.25 6.20
N THR A 178 5.97 8.46 5.30
CA THR A 178 5.90 9.51 4.28
C THR A 178 4.85 9.18 3.23
N THR A 179 3.60 9.58 3.44
CA THR A 179 2.54 9.37 2.45
C THR A 179 2.86 10.11 1.15
N PRO A 180 2.98 9.43 0.00
CA PRO A 180 3.13 10.10 -1.29
C PRO A 180 1.86 10.86 -1.64
N ASP A 181 1.97 11.87 -2.52
CA ASP A 181 0.80 12.59 -3.02
C ASP A 181 -0.01 11.69 -3.98
N PHE A 182 -1.06 11.04 -3.46
CA PHE A 182 -1.99 10.23 -4.24
C PHE A 182 -2.79 11.05 -5.27
N SER A 183 -2.82 12.39 -5.15
CA SER A 183 -3.55 13.25 -6.08
C SER A 183 -2.75 13.56 -7.35
N MET A 184 -1.42 13.50 -7.31
CA MET A 184 -0.57 13.78 -8.46
C MET A 184 -0.84 12.83 -9.66
N PRO A 185 -0.92 11.50 -9.49
CA PRO A 185 -1.28 10.60 -10.59
C PRO A 185 -2.67 10.88 -11.17
N TYR A 186 -3.65 11.25 -10.35
CA TYR A 186 -4.98 11.60 -10.83
C TYR A 186 -4.95 12.85 -11.74
N ASN A 187 -4.18 13.86 -11.36
CA ASN A 187 -4.02 15.07 -12.18
C ASN A 187 -3.34 14.75 -13.53
N VAL A 188 -2.36 13.84 -13.54
CA VAL A 188 -1.71 13.39 -14.78
C VAL A 188 -2.68 12.58 -15.66
N ILE A 189 -3.49 11.69 -15.07
CA ILE A 189 -4.48 10.90 -15.79
C ILE A 189 -5.55 11.80 -16.41
N THR A 190 -6.08 12.77 -15.66
CA THR A 190 -7.08 13.72 -16.18
C THR A 190 -6.50 14.57 -17.31
N PHE A 191 -5.27 15.08 -17.15
CA PHE A 191 -4.59 15.81 -18.21
C PHE A 191 -4.39 14.97 -19.48
N THR A 192 -3.82 13.77 -19.35
CA THR A 192 -3.60 12.88 -20.51
C THR A 192 -4.91 12.45 -21.16
N CYS A 193 -5.96 12.17 -20.38
CA CYS A 193 -7.30 11.91 -20.89
C CYS A 193 -7.86 13.08 -21.70
N THR A 194 -7.72 14.33 -21.23
CA THR A 194 -8.15 15.52 -21.99
C THR A 194 -7.37 15.69 -23.30
N VAL A 195 -6.05 15.47 -23.28
CA VAL A 195 -5.22 15.53 -24.49
C VAL A 195 -5.63 14.47 -25.51
N LEU A 196 -5.86 13.23 -25.06
CA LEU A 196 -6.35 12.15 -25.92
C LEU A 196 -7.75 12.45 -26.49
N ALA A 197 -8.66 13.00 -25.67
CA ALA A 197 -9.98 13.40 -26.11
C ALA A 197 -9.93 14.49 -27.19
N LEU A 198 -9.06 15.49 -27.04
CA LEU A 198 -8.85 16.53 -28.06
C LEU A 198 -8.18 15.97 -29.32
N TYR A 199 -7.22 15.05 -29.18
CA TYR A 199 -6.59 14.38 -30.31
C TYR A 199 -7.61 13.60 -31.14
N PHE A 200 -8.37 12.70 -30.52
CA PHE A 200 -9.39 11.92 -31.24
C PHE A 200 -10.56 12.79 -31.72
N GLY A 201 -10.99 13.78 -30.94
CA GLY A 201 -12.02 14.73 -31.34
C GLY A 201 -11.62 15.53 -32.58
N SER A 202 -10.38 16.04 -32.62
CA SER A 202 -9.85 16.77 -33.78
C SER A 202 -9.61 15.86 -34.99
N LEU A 203 -9.08 14.65 -34.78
CA LEU A 203 -8.87 13.66 -35.84
C LEU A 203 -10.19 13.25 -36.50
N LEU A 204 -11.20 12.88 -35.72
CA LEU A 204 -12.52 12.52 -36.24
C LEU A 204 -13.19 13.70 -36.94
N ASN A 205 -13.02 14.92 -36.41
CA ASN A 205 -13.53 16.12 -37.07
C ASN A 205 -12.85 16.38 -38.42
N ALA A 206 -11.53 16.19 -38.51
CA ALA A 206 -10.77 16.34 -39.76
C ALA A 206 -11.17 15.27 -40.80
N LEU A 207 -11.31 14.02 -40.39
CA LEU A 207 -11.76 12.92 -41.24
C LEU A 207 -13.18 13.16 -41.76
N ARG A 208 -14.10 13.58 -40.89
CA ARG A 208 -15.48 13.93 -41.28
C ARG A 208 -15.52 15.09 -42.27
N ARG A 209 -14.70 16.13 -42.07
CA ARG A 209 -14.62 17.26 -43.00
C ARG A 209 -14.12 16.82 -44.38
N ARG A 210 -13.08 15.98 -44.43
CA ARG A 210 -12.53 15.44 -45.69
C ARG A 210 -13.56 14.61 -46.45
N ILE A 211 -14.33 13.77 -45.76
CA ILE A 211 -15.41 12.99 -46.37
C ILE A 211 -16.52 13.92 -46.90
N GLY A 212 -16.92 14.93 -46.14
CA GLY A 212 -17.92 15.91 -46.57
C GLY A 212 -17.49 16.73 -47.79
N GLU A 213 -16.21 17.08 -47.89
CA GLU A 213 -15.63 17.74 -49.07
C GLU A 213 -15.62 16.82 -50.30
N GLU A 214 -15.17 15.56 -50.14
CA GLU A 214 -15.19 14.55 -51.21
C GLU A 214 -16.62 14.29 -51.72
N GLU A 215 -17.61 14.16 -50.83
CA GLU A 215 -19.02 14.03 -51.23
C GLU A 215 -19.55 15.24 -51.98
N ARG A 216 -19.16 16.46 -51.59
CA ARG A 216 -19.59 17.69 -52.27
C ARG A 216 -18.97 17.80 -53.65
N GLU A 217 -17.70 17.46 -53.81
CA GLU A 217 -17.04 17.42 -55.12
C GLU A 217 -17.64 16.34 -56.03
N LEU A 218 -17.96 15.15 -55.50
CA LEU A 218 -18.67 14.12 -56.25
C LEU A 218 -20.08 14.57 -56.67
N LYS A 219 -20.85 15.24 -55.79
CA LYS A 219 -22.16 15.81 -56.13
C LYS A 219 -22.06 16.89 -57.21
N LYS A 220 -21.07 17.78 -57.13
CA LYS A 220 -20.80 18.79 -58.18
C LYS A 220 -20.41 18.13 -59.51
N ALA A 221 -19.56 17.11 -59.48
CA ALA A 221 -19.16 16.36 -60.67
C ALA A 221 -20.36 15.62 -61.30
N ALA A 222 -21.23 15.02 -60.48
CA ALA A 222 -22.48 14.42 -60.94
C ALA A 222 -23.44 15.46 -61.54
N ALA A 223 -23.61 16.63 -60.90
CA ALA A 223 -24.42 17.72 -61.43
C ALA A 223 -23.88 18.26 -62.77
N LYS A 224 -22.56 18.46 -62.90
CA LYS A 224 -21.91 18.81 -64.17
C LYS A 224 -22.11 17.73 -65.23
N ARG A 225 -21.97 16.45 -64.86
CA ARG A 225 -22.23 15.31 -65.76
C ARG A 225 -23.70 15.15 -66.13
N GLY A 226 -24.66 15.66 -65.36
CA GLY A 226 -26.07 15.75 -65.75
C GLY A 226 -26.36 16.92 -66.71
N LEU A 227 -25.59 18.01 -66.60
CA LEU A 227 -25.66 19.15 -67.52
C LEU A 227 -25.08 18.85 -68.90
N ILE A 228 -24.01 18.05 -69.00
CA ILE A 228 -23.38 17.67 -70.28
C ILE A 228 -24.35 16.92 -71.23
N PRO A 229 -25.11 15.88 -70.82
CA PRO A 229 -26.09 15.24 -71.69
C PRO A 229 -27.27 16.17 -71.99
N LEU A 230 -27.61 17.12 -71.10
CA LEU A 230 -28.66 18.11 -71.36
C LEU A 230 -28.21 19.17 -72.40
N LEU A 231 -26.92 19.55 -72.38
CA LEU A 231 -26.27 20.39 -73.38
C LEU A 231 -26.11 19.65 -74.71
N ILE A 232 -25.67 18.39 -74.69
CA ILE A 232 -25.58 17.54 -75.89
C ILE A 232 -26.98 17.29 -76.46
N ALA A 233 -28.01 17.10 -75.64
CA ALA A 233 -29.40 16.94 -76.09
C ALA A 233 -29.96 18.23 -76.71
N LYS A 234 -29.64 19.41 -76.15
CA LYS A 234 -29.96 20.71 -76.76
C LYS A 234 -29.25 20.92 -78.10
N LEU A 235 -27.98 20.53 -78.21
CA LEU A 235 -27.20 20.60 -79.46
C LEU A 235 -27.66 19.56 -80.49
N ARG A 236 -28.15 18.39 -80.06
CA ARG A 236 -28.68 17.34 -80.95
C ARG A 236 -30.16 17.52 -81.33
N GLY A 237 -30.82 18.60 -80.90
CA GLY A 237 -32.18 18.93 -81.34
C GLY A 237 -33.23 17.85 -81.06
N LYS A 238 -33.03 16.98 -80.06
CA LYS A 238 -33.94 15.86 -79.78
C LYS A 238 -34.74 16.13 -78.50
N LYS A 239 -36.06 16.13 -78.61
CA LYS A 239 -37.01 16.22 -77.47
C LYS A 239 -36.68 15.10 -76.46
N VAL A 240 -36.56 15.49 -75.19
CA VAL A 240 -36.28 14.59 -74.06
C VAL A 240 -37.61 14.14 -73.47
N ASP A 241 -37.86 12.84 -73.53
CA ASP A 241 -38.90 12.16 -72.74
C ASP A 241 -38.44 11.96 -71.29
N PRO A 242 -39.34 12.02 -70.29
CA PRO A 242 -38.97 12.04 -68.88
C PRO A 242 -38.40 10.69 -68.39
N PRO A 243 -37.48 10.70 -67.40
CA PRO A 243 -36.69 9.53 -67.03
C PRO A 243 -37.49 8.54 -66.15
N PRO A 244 -37.35 7.22 -66.38
CA PRO A 244 -37.88 6.21 -65.47
C PRO A 244 -37.10 6.20 -64.15
N GLN A 245 -37.86 6.33 -63.07
CA GLN A 245 -37.41 6.15 -61.70
C GLN A 245 -37.06 4.67 -61.47
N GLY A 246 -35.87 4.41 -60.93
CA GLY A 246 -35.56 3.11 -60.32
C GLY A 246 -34.42 2.34 -60.96
N SER A 247 -33.19 2.63 -60.51
CA SER A 247 -32.20 1.58 -60.25
C SER A 247 -31.10 2.15 -59.35
N SER A 248 -31.03 1.64 -58.14
CA SER A 248 -30.03 1.91 -57.10
C SER A 248 -28.60 1.63 -57.56
N PRO A 249 -27.65 2.59 -57.49
CA PRO A 249 -26.24 2.31 -57.68
C PRO A 249 -25.62 1.86 -56.34
N THR A 250 -25.76 0.58 -56.01
CA THR A 250 -25.10 -0.07 -54.86
C THR A 250 -24.19 -1.19 -55.36
N SER A 251 -22.88 -0.94 -55.48
CA SER A 251 -21.86 -2.01 -55.33
C SER A 251 -20.39 -1.53 -55.37
N LEU A 252 -20.04 -0.42 -56.04
CA LEU A 252 -18.62 -0.07 -56.23
C LEU A 252 -17.99 0.78 -55.12
N LEU A 253 -18.76 1.57 -54.36
CA LEU A 253 -18.20 2.46 -53.33
C LEU A 253 -18.01 1.74 -51.98
N SER A 254 -18.89 0.80 -51.66
CA SER A 254 -18.84 0.02 -50.41
C SER A 254 -17.61 -0.87 -50.36
N THR A 255 -17.19 -1.45 -51.48
CA THR A 255 -16.01 -2.34 -51.56
C THR A 255 -14.69 -1.61 -51.31
N LYS A 256 -14.48 -0.41 -51.86
CA LYS A 256 -13.24 0.37 -51.61
C LYS A 256 -13.15 0.86 -50.16
N LEU A 257 -14.28 1.21 -49.55
CA LEU A 257 -14.33 1.69 -48.16
C LEU A 257 -14.12 0.51 -47.18
N LEU A 258 -14.77 -0.63 -47.44
CA LEU A 258 -14.50 -1.90 -46.75
C LEU A 258 -13.02 -2.29 -46.84
N LEU A 259 -12.41 -2.23 -48.03
CA LEU A 259 -11.00 -2.58 -48.21
C LEU A 259 -10.07 -1.69 -47.36
N LYS A 260 -10.35 -0.39 -47.26
CA LYS A 260 -9.57 0.54 -46.42
C LYS A 260 -9.77 0.27 -44.93
N VAL A 261 -11.00 -0.01 -44.49
CA VAL A 261 -11.29 -0.35 -43.09
C VAL A 261 -10.61 -1.67 -42.70
N VAL A 262 -10.67 -2.68 -43.57
CA VAL A 262 -9.97 -3.96 -43.37
C VAL A 262 -8.45 -3.74 -43.32
N PHE A 263 -7.88 -2.94 -44.22
CA PHE A 263 -6.44 -2.64 -44.19
C PHE A 263 -6.01 -1.96 -42.89
N VAL A 264 -6.77 -0.97 -42.41
CA VAL A 264 -6.49 -0.30 -41.13
C VAL A 264 -6.64 -1.27 -39.95
N ALA A 265 -7.65 -2.15 -39.96
CA ALA A 265 -7.83 -3.17 -38.94
C ALA A 265 -6.66 -4.18 -38.91
N VAL A 266 -6.18 -4.63 -40.08
CA VAL A 266 -5.01 -5.52 -40.17
C VAL A 266 -3.76 -4.83 -39.61
N VAL A 267 -3.52 -3.57 -39.97
CA VAL A 267 -2.38 -2.80 -39.46
C VAL A 267 -2.47 -2.62 -37.93
N ALA A 268 -3.66 -2.34 -37.41
CA ALA A 268 -3.89 -2.22 -35.97
C ALA A 268 -3.65 -3.54 -35.23
N VAL A 269 -4.14 -4.67 -35.78
CA VAL A 269 -3.91 -6.01 -35.20
C VAL A 269 -2.42 -6.39 -35.27
N SER A 270 -1.73 -6.09 -36.38
CA SER A 270 -0.31 -6.38 -36.50
C SER A 270 0.55 -5.52 -35.57
N LEU A 271 0.20 -4.25 -35.36
CA LEU A 271 0.87 -3.38 -34.37
C LEU A 271 0.61 -3.85 -32.95
N HIS A 272 -0.62 -4.28 -32.64
CA HIS A 272 -0.95 -4.86 -31.34
C HIS A 272 -0.18 -6.16 -31.09
N TYR A 273 -0.07 -7.04 -32.09
CA TYR A 273 0.73 -8.27 -31.99
C TYR A 273 2.22 -7.97 -31.80
N LEU A 274 2.78 -7.00 -32.53
CA LEU A 274 4.19 -6.60 -32.41
C LEU A 274 4.49 -5.91 -31.07
N SER A 275 3.51 -5.25 -30.45
CA SER A 275 3.69 -4.62 -29.13
C SER A 275 3.56 -5.59 -27.97
N ASN A 276 2.91 -6.75 -28.18
CA ASN A 276 2.70 -7.77 -27.14
C ASN A 276 3.64 -8.98 -27.27
N SER A 277 4.53 -8.99 -28.27
CA SER A 277 5.57 -10.00 -28.47
C SER A 277 6.95 -9.39 -28.28
#